data_AF-A0A7C0ZCA4-F1
#
_entry.id   AF-A0A7C0ZCA4-F1
#
_cell.length_a   1.000
_cell.length_b   1.000
_cell.length_c   1.000
_cell.angle_alpha   90.00
_cell.angle_beta   90.00
_cell.angle_gamma   90.00
#
_symmetry.space_group_name_H-M   'P 1'
#
loop_
_entity.id
_entity.type
_entity.pdbx_description
1 polymer ?
#
loop_
_entity_poly.entity_id
_entity_poly.type
_entity_poly.pdbx_seq_one_letter_code
_entity_poly.pdbx_strand_id
1 'polypeptide(L)'
;MLEILQYEFMRNALIAGLLASVACGIIGVLVVVKRMVSISGGISHAAFGGVGLGYFLGFDPVFGVLFFAVVSALSMGILRERVRLSEDAAVG
;
A
#
# COMPACT_ATOMS: atom_id res chain seq x y z
N MET A 1 28.64 -11.91 -15.15
CA MET A 1 27.86 -11.66 -13.89
C MET A 1 27.65 -10.17 -13.62
N LEU A 2 28.68 -9.30 -13.76
CA LEU A 2 28.52 -7.84 -13.63
C LEU A 2 27.78 -7.18 -14.81
N GLU A 3 27.66 -7.83 -15.97
CA GLU A 3 26.93 -7.31 -17.14
C GLU A 3 25.43 -7.07 -16.87
N ILE A 4 24.83 -7.79 -15.92
CA ILE A 4 23.42 -7.58 -15.53
C ILE A 4 23.18 -6.17 -14.98
N LEU A 5 24.19 -5.55 -14.35
CA LEU A 5 24.10 -4.20 -13.80
C LEU A 5 24.22 -3.09 -14.85
N GLN A 6 24.59 -3.43 -16.09
CA GLN A 6 24.64 -2.48 -17.21
C GLN A 6 23.24 -2.16 -17.77
N TYR A 7 22.27 -3.05 -17.55
CA TYR A 7 20.89 -2.81 -17.98
C TYR A 7 20.24 -1.73 -17.13
N GLU A 8 19.72 -0.69 -17.78
CA GLU A 8 19.07 0.44 -17.13
C GLU A 8 17.86 0.00 -16.28
N PHE A 9 17.07 -0.94 -16.79
CA PHE A 9 15.98 -1.58 -16.03
C PHE A 9 16.47 -2.21 -14.72
N MET A 10 17.60 -2.91 -14.72
CA MET A 10 18.15 -3.55 -13.53
C MET A 10 18.61 -2.50 -12.51
N ARG A 11 19.28 -1.45 -12.97
CA ARG A 11 19.71 -0.34 -12.10
C ARG A 11 18.51 0.37 -11.48
N ASN A 12 17.47 0.63 -12.26
CA ASN A 12 16.24 1.27 -11.80
C ASN A 12 15.47 0.37 -10.82
N ALA A 13 15.39 -0.94 -11.08
CA ALA A 13 14.75 -1.90 -10.18
C ALA A 13 15.48 -1.99 -8.83
N LEU A 14 16.82 -1.99 -8.82
CA LEU A 14 17.61 -1.99 -7.59
C LEU A 14 17.42 -0.70 -6.79
N ILE A 15 17.46 0.46 -7.45
CA ILE A 15 17.23 1.76 -6.79
C ILE A 15 15.80 1.83 -6.24
N ALA A 16 14.79 1.45 -7.04
CA ALA A 16 13.40 1.43 -6.62
C ALA A 16 13.16 0.46 -5.45
N GLY A 17 13.76 -0.73 -5.49
CA GLY A 17 13.68 -1.71 -4.41
C GLY A 17 14.34 -1.22 -3.12
N LEU A 18 15.50 -0.55 -3.23
CA LEU A 18 16.17 0.06 -2.08
C LEU A 18 15.29 1.14 -1.44
N LEU A 19 14.76 2.08 -2.23
CA LEU A 19 13.86 3.12 -1.76
C LEU A 19 12.57 2.55 -1.14
N ALA A 20 11.97 1.54 -1.79
CA ALA A 20 10.79 0.85 -1.29
C ALA A 20 11.05 0.13 0.03
N SER A 21 12.21 -0.55 0.18
CA SER A 21 12.54 -1.27 1.42
C SER A 21 12.69 -0.33 2.63
N VAL A 22 13.29 0.85 2.44
CA VAL A 22 13.39 1.87 3.48
C VAL A 22 12.00 2.37 3.88
N ALA A 23 11.15 2.70 2.90
CA ALA A 23 9.79 3.14 3.16
C ALA A 23 8.95 2.07 3.88
N CYS A 24 8.98 0.83 3.39
CA CYS A 24 8.28 -0.31 3.97
C CYS A 24 8.79 -0.65 5.38
N GLY A 25 10.08 -0.51 5.66
CA GLY A 25 10.65 -0.72 6.99
C GLY A 25 10.11 0.29 8.00
N ILE A 26 10.10 1.57 7.65
CA ILE A 26 9.59 2.65 8.53
C ILE A 26 8.08 2.48 8.77
N ILE A 27 7.31 2.31 7.69
CA ILE A 27 5.85 2.18 7.78
C ILE A 27 5.46 0.89 8.51
N GLY A 28 6.14 -0.22 8.22
CA GLY A 28 5.87 -1.53 8.82
C GLY A 28 5.97 -1.51 10.33
N VAL A 29 7.02 -0.89 10.89
CA VAL A 29 7.16 -0.74 12.36
C VAL A 29 5.98 0.04 12.94
N LEU A 30 5.56 1.13 12.29
CA LEU A 30 4.42 1.92 12.76
C LEU A 30 3.09 1.14 12.69
N VAL A 31 2.89 0.35 11.64
CA VAL A 31 1.70 -0.50 11.47
C VAL A 31 1.63 -1.57 12.57
N VAL A 32 2.76 -2.19 12.91
CA VAL A 32 2.83 -3.21 13.97
C VAL A 32 2.60 -2.61 15.36
N VAL A 33 3.33 -1.54 15.70
CA VAL A 33 3.23 -0.90 17.03
C VAL A 33 1.83 -0.34 17.29
N LYS A 34 1.16 0.19 16.26
CA LYS A 34 -0.21 0.71 16.35
C LYS A 34 -1.28 -0.37 16.18
N ARG A 35 -0.90 -1.65 16.04
CA ARG A 35 -1.80 -2.79 15.81
C ARG A 35 -2.80 -2.55 14.66
N MET A 36 -2.30 -1.97 13.57
CA MET A 36 -3.09 -1.67 12.35
C MET A 36 -2.83 -2.66 11.22
N VAL A 37 -2.27 -3.83 11.52
CA VAL A 37 -1.84 -4.83 10.51
C VAL A 37 -3.02 -5.26 9.62
N SER A 38 -4.17 -5.56 10.24
CA SER A 38 -5.37 -5.98 9.51
C SER A 38 -5.96 -4.86 8.61
N ILE A 39 -6.01 -3.64 9.13
CA ILE A 39 -6.44 -2.44 8.37
C ILE A 39 -5.51 -2.19 7.17
N SER A 40 -4.19 -2.34 7.36
CA SER A 40 -3.20 -2.20 6.28
C SER A 40 -3.42 -3.21 5.14
N GLY A 41 -3.83 -4.44 5.47
CA GLY A 41 -4.19 -5.45 4.47
C GLY A 41 -5.41 -5.05 3.64
N GLY A 42 -6.46 -4.55 4.31
CA GLY A 42 -7.67 -4.07 3.63
C GLY A 42 -7.42 -2.87 2.70
N ILE A 43 -6.62 -1.90 3.14
CA ILE A 43 -6.23 -0.75 2.30
C ILE A 43 -5.47 -1.22 1.05
N SER A 44 -4.59 -2.22 1.19
CA SER A 44 -3.82 -2.76 0.06
C SER A 44 -4.71 -3.42 -0.99
N HIS A 45 -5.72 -4.20 -0.58
CA HIS A 45 -6.69 -4.79 -1.52
C HIS A 45 -7.52 -3.72 -2.25
N ALA A 46 -7.98 -2.70 -1.53
CA ALA A 46 -8.73 -1.61 -2.14
C ALA A 46 -7.86 -0.80 -3.12
N ALA A 47 -6.60 -0.55 -2.79
CA ALA A 47 -5.64 0.10 -3.67
C ALA A 47 -5.40 -0.70 -4.96
N PHE A 48 -5.30 -2.04 -4.87
CA PHE A 48 -5.24 -2.92 -6.04
C PHE A 48 -6.50 -2.81 -6.93
N GLY A 49 -7.68 -2.72 -6.31
CA GLY A 49 -8.93 -2.43 -7.04
C GLY A 49 -8.86 -1.09 -7.79
N GLY A 50 -8.24 -0.08 -7.19
CA GLY A 50 -7.98 1.22 -7.82
C GLY A 50 -7.08 1.13 -9.05
N VAL A 51 -6.05 0.27 -9.04
CA VAL A 51 -5.23 -0.03 -10.25
C VAL A 51 -6.11 -0.57 -11.37
N GLY A 52 -6.95 -1.57 -11.06
CA GLY A 52 -7.83 -2.21 -12.03
C GLY A 52 -8.84 -1.24 -12.64
N LEU A 53 -9.42 -0.36 -11.81
CA LEU A 53 -10.33 0.69 -12.29
C LEU A 53 -9.61 1.73 -13.14
N GLY A 54 -8.38 2.11 -12.80
CA GLY A 54 -7.54 2.99 -13.63
C GLY A 54 -7.32 2.43 -15.02
N TYR A 55 -6.92 1.15 -15.09
CA TYR A 55 -6.78 0.45 -16.37
C TYR A 55 -8.10 0.34 -17.14
N PHE A 56 -9.20 0.02 -16.47
CA PHE A 56 -10.51 -0.16 -17.12
C PHE A 56 -11.06 1.14 -17.71
N LEU A 57 -10.92 2.25 -16.99
CA LEU A 57 -11.42 3.57 -17.40
C LEU A 57 -10.42 4.34 -18.28
N GLY A 58 -9.23 3.79 -18.53
CA GLY A 58 -8.22 4.36 -19.42
C GLY A 58 -7.51 5.60 -18.87
N PHE A 59 -7.54 5.82 -17.56
CA PHE A 59 -6.79 6.90 -16.91
C PHE A 59 -5.54 6.37 -16.21
N ASP A 60 -4.64 7.27 -15.83
CA ASP A 60 -3.36 6.87 -15.24
C ASP A 60 -3.57 6.11 -13.91
N PRO A 61 -3.07 4.86 -13.79
CA PRO A 61 -3.37 3.98 -12.68
C PRO A 61 -2.86 4.53 -11.35
N VAL A 62 -1.86 5.40 -11.33
CA VAL A 62 -1.33 6.00 -10.10
C VAL A 62 -2.40 6.85 -9.41
N PHE A 63 -3.22 7.58 -10.17
CA PHE A 63 -4.36 8.31 -9.60
C PHE A 63 -5.42 7.37 -9.04
N GLY A 64 -5.65 6.23 -9.68
CA GLY A 64 -6.60 5.22 -9.22
C GLY A 64 -6.18 4.62 -7.89
N VAL A 65 -4.91 4.21 -7.79
CA VAL A 65 -4.32 3.73 -6.53
C VAL A 65 -4.42 4.79 -5.45
N LEU A 66 -4.01 6.03 -5.74
CA LEU A 66 -3.98 7.10 -4.76
C LEU A 66 -5.37 7.41 -4.22
N PHE A 67 -6.36 7.56 -5.12
CA PHE A 67 -7.74 7.84 -4.74
C PHE A 67 -8.31 6.72 -3.86
N PHE A 68 -8.21 5.47 -4.30
CA PHE A 68 -8.74 4.34 -3.52
C PHE A 68 -8.01 4.13 -2.20
N ALA A 69 -6.67 4.23 -2.18
CA ALA A 69 -5.90 4.10 -0.96
C ALA A 69 -6.28 5.17 0.08
N VAL A 70 -6.44 6.43 -0.34
CA VAL A 70 -6.84 7.54 0.55
C VAL A 70 -8.26 7.35 1.06
N VAL A 71 -9.22 7.04 0.18
CA VAL A 71 -10.62 6.81 0.56
C VAL A 71 -10.75 5.64 1.53
N SER A 72 -10.05 4.53 1.28
CA SER A 72 -10.03 3.37 2.17
C SER A 72 -9.33 3.66 3.51
N ALA A 73 -8.20 4.37 3.50
CA ALA A 73 -7.52 4.76 4.73
C ALA A 73 -8.37 5.70 5.60
N LEU A 74 -9.06 6.68 5.00
CA LEU A 74 -9.95 7.60 5.70
C LEU A 74 -11.16 6.88 6.28
N SER A 75 -11.85 6.07 5.47
CA SER A 75 -13.03 5.32 5.91
C SER A 75 -12.70 4.35 7.04
N MET A 76 -11.61 3.58 6.92
CA MET A 76 -11.15 2.68 7.99
C MET A 76 -10.66 3.45 9.22
N GLY A 77 -10.00 4.60 9.05
CA GLY A 77 -9.57 5.47 10.15
C GLY A 77 -10.74 6.03 10.96
N ILE A 78 -11.77 6.55 10.28
CA ILE A 78 -13.00 7.04 10.92
C ILE A 78 -13.74 5.91 11.62
N LEU A 79 -13.84 4.74 10.98
CA LEU A 79 -14.52 3.58 11.57
C LEU A 79 -13.79 3.07 12.82
N ARG A 80 -12.45 3.05 12.80
CA ARG A 80 -11.62 2.69 13.97
C ARG A 80 -11.89 3.61 15.15
N GLU A 81 -11.96 4.92 14.91
CA GLU A 81 -12.23 5.91 15.96
C GLU A 81 -13.66 5.81 16.51
N ARG A 82 -14.65 5.61 15.63
CA ARG A 82 -16.07 5.55 15.98
C ARG A 82 -16.47 4.27 16.74
N VAL A 83 -15.90 3.13 16.38
CA VAL A 83 -16.42 1.82 16.84
C VAL A 83 -15.59 1.23 17.99
N ARG A 84 -14.46 1.84 18.39
CA ARG A 84 -13.51 1.25 19.37
C ARG A 84 -13.31 -0.26 19.08
N LEU A 85 -13.17 -0.60 17.81
CA LEU A 85 -13.06 -1.99 17.37
C LEU A 85 -11.85 -2.61 18.07
N SER A 86 -12.13 -3.63 18.88
CA SER A 86 -11.10 -4.49 19.44
C SER A 86 -10.28 -5.04 18.28
N GLU A 87 -8.96 -4.94 18.40
CA GLU A 87 -7.97 -4.90 17.31
C GLU A 87 -7.92 -6.15 16.41
N ASP A 88 -8.74 -7.18 16.67
CA ASP A 88 -8.71 -8.47 15.98
C ASP A 88 -10.08 -9.00 15.51
N ALA A 89 -11.20 -8.33 15.79
CA ALA A 89 -12.52 -8.99 15.70
C ALA A 89 -13.30 -8.85 14.37
N ALA A 90 -12.80 -8.12 13.36
CA ALA A 90 -13.62 -7.77 12.19
C ALA A 90 -13.09 -8.25 10.82
N VAL A 91 -12.00 -9.01 10.77
CA VAL A 91 -11.43 -9.56 9.51
C VAL A 91 -11.22 -11.07 9.59
N GLY A 92 -12.08 -11.74 10.35
CA GLY A 92 -12.39 -13.17 10.20
C GLY A 92 -13.73 -13.30 9.50
#